data_AF-A0A9N8QRZ6-F1
#
_entry.id   AF-A0A9N8QRZ6-F1
#
_cell.length_a   1.000
_cell.length_b   1.000
_cell.length_c   1.000
_cell.angle_alpha   90.00
_cell.angle_beta   90.00
_cell.angle_gamma   90.00
#
_symmetry.space_group_name_H-M   'P 1'
#
loop_
_entity.id
_entity.type
_entity.pdbx_description
1 polymer ?
#
loop_
_entity_poly.entity_id
_entity_poly.type
_entity_poly.pdbx_seq_one_letter_code
_entity_poly.pdbx_strand_id
1 'polypeptide(L)'
;MVKIIKHSWLNELKFELQETDHIRIISPFVTDNMVRHLLENFSGSKIQFITRYNLNDFRSGVSSITALEILLNNKTEIKGIKDLHSKMYLFDQKSVIVTSANFTNGGFFRNKEFGIKSYSKDTIEEATNYFHELWQIDNELLSEEKLNDEWKVLLTKYQDTNILIESLPDLGKSYQEKTIDTNKRYFIKFFGKDENRVNLDYHSRTEIEEAHCHYALSFSRKSNDKRPRKYRDGDVVYMAMMLHGNDYAIFGKGIAYAHNDERDVASEEDVRQISWREDWPILIRVHSVQFIDSTMFDCPKMGQLISDLGYESFDKTLSRYSQGERNINPWNSLRQQADVQLSEFGALWVDECFENAINTHGKVSEEFINQFYQGSPII
;
A
#
# COMPACT_ATOMS: atom_id res chain seq x y z
N MET A 1 13.91 -28.89 -4.05
CA MET A 1 12.99 -29.78 -3.30
C MET A 1 12.35 -28.98 -2.19
N VAL A 2 11.02 -29.07 -2.02
CA VAL A 2 10.26 -28.37 -0.97
C VAL A 2 9.76 -29.39 0.05
N LYS A 3 9.89 -29.09 1.34
CA LYS A 3 9.38 -29.89 2.46
C LYS A 3 8.37 -29.06 3.24
N ILE A 4 7.19 -29.62 3.51
CA ILE A 4 6.19 -28.99 4.37
C ILE A 4 6.55 -29.24 5.83
N ILE A 5 6.47 -28.21 6.67
CA ILE A 5 6.65 -28.28 8.12
C ILE A 5 5.30 -28.01 8.80
N LYS A 6 4.88 -28.94 9.68
CA LYS A 6 3.62 -28.87 10.45
C LYS A 6 3.83 -29.09 11.96
N HIS A 7 5.02 -29.52 12.35
CA HIS A 7 5.40 -29.91 13.70
C HIS A 7 6.92 -29.88 13.83
N SER A 8 7.42 -30.01 15.07
CA SER A 8 8.85 -30.13 15.36
C SER A 8 9.72 -28.99 14.83
N TRP A 9 9.19 -27.76 14.86
CA TRP A 9 9.85 -26.54 14.39
C TRP A 9 11.27 -26.36 14.92
N LEU A 10 11.49 -26.64 16.21
CA LEU A 10 12.82 -26.56 16.80
C LEU A 10 13.80 -27.56 16.18
N ASN A 11 13.36 -28.77 15.86
CA ASN A 11 14.23 -29.78 15.25
C ASN A 11 14.60 -29.38 13.82
N GLU A 12 13.66 -28.82 13.05
CA GLU A 12 13.96 -28.30 11.71
C GLU A 12 14.95 -27.14 11.77
N LEU A 13 14.76 -26.19 12.70
CA LEU A 13 15.71 -25.09 12.93
C LEU A 13 17.09 -25.64 13.28
N LYS A 14 17.20 -26.52 14.29
CA LYS A 14 18.48 -27.09 14.72
C LYS A 14 19.19 -27.86 13.60
N PHE A 15 18.44 -28.62 12.80
CA PHE A 15 18.99 -29.33 11.67
C PHE A 15 19.57 -28.37 10.62
N GLU A 16 18.85 -27.30 10.29
CA GLU A 16 19.36 -26.33 9.32
C GLU A 16 20.49 -25.45 9.86
N LEU A 17 20.59 -25.25 11.18
CA LEU A 17 21.73 -24.56 11.79
C LEU A 17 23.05 -25.33 11.65
N GLN A 18 23.01 -26.66 11.51
CA GLN A 18 24.21 -27.47 11.26
C GLN A 18 24.86 -27.05 9.94
N GLU A 19 26.17 -26.81 9.96
CA GLU A 19 26.94 -26.36 8.79
C GLU A 19 26.39 -25.05 8.17
N THR A 20 25.79 -24.17 8.97
CA THR A 20 25.44 -22.81 8.55
C THR A 20 26.46 -21.83 9.09
N ASP A 21 27.06 -21.03 8.20
CA ASP A 21 27.99 -19.96 8.59
C ASP A 21 27.27 -18.63 8.84
N HIS A 22 26.25 -18.33 8.04
CA HIS A 22 25.47 -17.12 8.15
C HIS A 22 23.96 -17.42 8.18
N ILE A 23 23.31 -17.06 9.28
CA ILE A 23 21.86 -17.12 9.41
C ILE A 23 21.24 -15.71 9.34
N ARG A 24 20.16 -15.59 8.57
CA ARG A 24 19.34 -14.38 8.48
C ARG A 24 17.91 -14.70 8.90
N ILE A 25 17.40 -13.96 9.88
CA ILE A 25 16.08 -14.19 10.49
C ILE A 25 15.23 -12.96 10.29
N ILE A 26 14.00 -13.17 9.79
CA ILE A 26 12.90 -12.20 9.82
C ILE A 26 11.85 -12.76 10.75
N SER A 27 11.48 -12.03 11.79
CA SER A 27 10.35 -12.37 12.65
C SER A 27 9.92 -11.15 13.45
N PRO A 28 8.62 -10.78 13.48
CA PRO A 28 8.18 -9.60 14.22
C PRO A 28 8.30 -9.75 15.73
N PHE A 29 8.25 -10.98 16.23
CA PHE A 29 8.33 -11.27 17.65
C PHE A 29 9.48 -12.23 17.95
N VAL A 30 10.15 -12.00 19.07
CA VAL A 30 11.30 -12.78 19.53
C VAL A 30 11.23 -13.00 21.04
N THR A 31 11.55 -14.21 21.52
CA THR A 31 11.60 -14.52 22.97
C THR A 31 12.92 -15.17 23.38
N ASP A 32 13.32 -14.99 24.64
CA ASP A 32 14.61 -15.43 25.21
C ASP A 32 14.92 -16.89 24.92
N ASN A 33 13.98 -17.78 25.18
CA ASN A 33 14.23 -19.22 25.05
C ASN A 33 14.53 -19.61 23.60
N MET A 34 13.92 -18.94 22.62
CA MET A 34 14.23 -19.17 21.21
C MET A 34 15.60 -18.61 20.82
N VAL A 35 15.98 -17.45 21.35
CA VAL A 35 17.34 -16.92 21.18
C VAL A 35 18.39 -17.84 21.81
N ARG A 36 18.13 -18.40 23.00
CA ARG A 36 19.04 -19.38 23.63
C ARG A 36 19.20 -20.62 22.77
N HIS A 37 18.10 -21.19 22.27
CA HIS A 37 18.18 -22.32 21.35
C HIS A 37 18.95 -22.00 20.06
N LEU A 38 18.82 -20.78 19.52
CA LEU A 38 19.62 -20.35 18.37
C LEU A 38 21.12 -20.38 18.72
N LEU A 39 21.52 -19.65 19.76
CA LEU A 39 22.93 -19.47 20.11
C LEU A 39 23.60 -20.77 20.60
N GLU A 40 22.86 -21.67 21.26
CA GLU A 40 23.36 -22.98 21.69
C GLU A 40 23.61 -23.95 20.52
N ASN A 41 22.93 -23.77 19.40
CA ASN A 41 22.97 -24.70 18.26
C ASN A 41 23.59 -24.09 17.00
N PHE A 42 24.00 -22.83 17.04
CA PHE A 42 24.64 -22.12 15.93
C PHE A 42 26.13 -21.97 16.21
N SER A 43 26.96 -22.47 15.29
CA SER A 43 28.43 -22.37 15.35
C SER A 43 29.02 -21.51 14.23
N GLY A 44 28.18 -20.86 13.43
CA GLY A 44 28.60 -20.01 12.33
C GLY A 44 29.11 -18.64 12.78
N SER A 45 29.62 -17.86 11.83
CA SER A 45 30.25 -16.57 12.10
C SER A 45 29.28 -15.38 12.19
N LYS A 46 28.07 -15.47 11.60
CA LYS A 46 27.19 -14.30 11.45
C LYS A 46 25.70 -14.58 11.68
N ILE A 47 25.06 -13.69 12.43
CA ILE A 47 23.61 -13.64 12.63
C ILE A 47 23.11 -12.24 12.24
N GLN A 48 22.14 -12.18 11.33
CA GLN A 48 21.38 -10.97 11.01
C GLN A 48 19.92 -11.17 11.38
N PHE A 49 19.32 -10.21 12.08
CA PHE A 49 17.96 -10.31 12.60
C PHE A 49 17.14 -9.06 12.25
N ILE A 50 15.98 -9.25 11.61
CA ILE A 50 14.98 -8.22 11.36
C ILE A 50 13.77 -8.50 12.26
N THR A 51 13.37 -7.51 13.05
CA THR A 51 12.23 -7.58 13.98
C THR A 51 11.46 -6.26 14.03
N ARG A 52 10.36 -6.19 14.80
CA ARG A 52 9.67 -4.93 15.12
C ARG A 52 10.31 -4.25 16.31
N TYR A 53 10.34 -2.92 16.30
CA TYR A 53 10.77 -2.09 17.43
C TYR A 53 9.58 -1.39 18.11
N ASN A 54 8.40 -2.01 18.05
CA ASN A 54 7.22 -1.55 18.75
C ASN A 54 7.37 -1.81 20.24
N LEU A 55 7.54 -0.75 21.03
CA LEU A 55 7.72 -0.85 22.47
C LEU A 55 6.51 -1.46 23.20
N ASN A 56 5.31 -1.44 22.59
CA ASN A 56 4.16 -2.17 23.13
C ASN A 56 4.29 -3.69 23.01
N ASP A 57 5.03 -4.21 22.02
CA ASP A 57 5.25 -5.64 21.84
C ASP A 57 6.14 -6.19 22.99
N PHE A 58 7.12 -5.39 23.43
CA PHE A 58 7.94 -5.71 24.60
C PHE A 58 7.18 -5.54 25.91
N ARG A 59 6.38 -4.46 26.04
CA ARG A 59 5.53 -4.24 27.23
C ARG A 59 4.52 -5.37 27.45
N SER A 60 3.90 -5.87 26.37
CA SER A 60 2.92 -6.95 26.43
C SER A 60 3.54 -8.35 26.55
N GLY A 61 4.87 -8.47 26.38
CA GLY A 61 5.60 -9.73 26.49
C GLY A 61 5.45 -10.65 25.28
N VAL A 62 4.84 -10.19 24.17
CA VAL A 62 4.83 -10.97 22.92
C VAL A 62 6.22 -11.00 22.27
N SER A 63 7.01 -9.94 22.49
CA SER A 63 8.44 -9.87 22.21
C SER A 63 9.21 -9.60 23.51
N SER A 64 10.48 -9.98 23.57
CA SER A 64 11.31 -9.84 24.77
C SER A 64 12.49 -8.91 24.56
N ILE A 65 12.60 -7.93 25.46
CA ILE A 65 13.70 -6.96 25.44
C ILE A 65 15.03 -7.62 25.81
N THR A 66 15.00 -8.61 26.72
CA THR A 66 16.18 -9.38 27.12
C THR A 66 16.64 -10.31 25.99
N ALA A 67 15.73 -10.75 25.12
CA ALA A 67 16.12 -11.49 23.93
C ALA A 67 16.97 -10.65 22.96
N LEU A 68 16.63 -9.38 22.76
CA LEU A 68 17.45 -8.46 21.94
C LEU A 68 18.80 -8.19 22.60
N GLU A 69 18.83 -7.99 23.91
CA GLU A 69 20.08 -7.83 24.65
C GLU A 69 21.00 -9.05 24.51
N ILE A 70 20.46 -10.26 24.64
CA ILE A 70 21.24 -11.50 24.45
C ILE A 70 21.80 -11.57 23.02
N LEU A 71 21.01 -11.22 22.00
CA LEU A 71 21.47 -11.20 20.61
C LEU A 71 22.60 -10.18 20.40
N LEU A 72 22.46 -8.95 20.91
CA LEU A 72 23.49 -7.90 20.82
C LEU A 72 24.80 -8.31 21.49
N ASN A 73 24.73 -8.88 22.71
CA ASN A 73 25.89 -9.39 23.44
C ASN A 73 26.63 -10.50 22.68
N ASN A 74 25.95 -11.18 21.74
CA ASN A 74 26.53 -12.18 20.86
C ASN A 74 26.83 -11.64 19.45
N LYS A 75 27.01 -10.32 19.31
CA LYS A 75 27.40 -9.63 18.08
C LYS A 75 26.42 -9.85 16.91
N THR A 76 25.15 -10.08 17.22
CA THR A 76 24.10 -10.16 16.19
C THR A 76 23.84 -8.76 15.63
N GLU A 77 23.76 -8.65 14.30
CA GLU A 77 23.29 -7.43 13.65
C GLU A 77 21.76 -7.41 13.69
N ILE A 78 21.15 -6.39 14.30
CA ILE A 78 19.68 -6.30 14.47
C ILE A 78 19.16 -5.02 13.83
N LYS A 79 18.09 -5.13 13.05
CA LYS A 79 17.37 -4.00 12.41
C LYS A 79 15.88 -4.05 12.71
N GLY A 80 15.26 -2.86 12.75
CA GLY A 80 13.87 -2.68 13.15
C GLY A 80 12.98 -2.18 12.04
N ILE A 81 11.92 -2.90 11.72
CA ILE A 81 10.98 -2.53 10.64
C ILE A 81 9.56 -2.42 11.20
N LYS A 82 8.88 -1.31 10.89
CA LYS A 82 7.46 -1.13 11.24
C LYS A 82 6.59 -2.04 10.39
N ASP A 83 5.44 -2.43 10.94
CA ASP A 83 4.43 -3.26 10.26
C ASP A 83 4.94 -4.59 9.68
N LEU A 84 6.11 -5.05 10.17
CA LEU A 84 6.67 -6.33 9.82
C LEU A 84 5.73 -7.46 10.25
N HIS A 85 5.33 -8.33 9.32
CA HIS A 85 4.58 -9.54 9.63
C HIS A 85 5.16 -10.82 9.02
N SER A 86 6.17 -10.71 8.17
CA SER A 86 6.84 -11.86 7.57
C SER A 86 7.63 -12.67 8.59
N LYS A 87 7.66 -13.99 8.43
CA LYS A 87 8.59 -14.86 9.17
C LYS A 87 9.34 -15.76 8.21
N MET A 88 10.66 -15.62 8.21
CA MET A 88 11.54 -16.33 7.29
C MET A 88 12.91 -16.55 7.93
N TYR A 89 13.43 -17.77 7.83
CA TYR A 89 14.76 -18.14 8.34
C TYR A 89 15.59 -18.65 7.17
N LEU A 90 16.64 -17.92 6.83
CA LEU A 90 17.54 -18.20 5.70
C LEU A 90 18.89 -18.66 6.24
N PHE A 91 19.35 -19.81 5.75
CA PHE A 91 20.58 -20.47 6.18
C PHE A 91 21.54 -20.49 5.00
N ASP A 92 22.49 -19.55 4.98
CA ASP A 92 23.40 -19.31 3.85
C ASP A 92 22.67 -19.24 2.49
N GLN A 93 23.28 -19.81 1.45
CA GLN A 93 22.66 -20.16 0.17
C GLN A 93 22.25 -21.64 0.14
N LYS A 94 22.02 -22.24 1.33
CA LYS A 94 21.74 -23.67 1.50
C LYS A 94 20.24 -23.94 1.55
N SER A 95 19.50 -23.21 2.37
CA SER A 95 18.08 -23.44 2.57
C SER A 95 17.35 -22.22 3.12
N VAL A 96 16.03 -22.21 2.95
CA VAL A 96 15.13 -21.21 3.55
C VAL A 96 13.90 -21.89 4.16
N ILE A 97 13.46 -21.41 5.31
CA ILE A 97 12.18 -21.72 5.94
C ILE A 97 11.29 -20.48 5.84
N VAL A 98 10.13 -20.61 5.19
CA VAL A 98 9.05 -19.60 5.18
C VAL A 98 7.89 -20.16 6.00
N THR A 99 7.43 -19.41 7.00
CA THR A 99 6.53 -19.97 8.02
C THR A 99 5.57 -18.93 8.61
N SER A 100 4.47 -19.39 9.20
CA SER A 100 3.62 -18.59 10.09
C SER A 100 4.20 -18.46 11.51
N ALA A 101 5.16 -19.33 11.88
CA ALA A 101 5.77 -19.35 13.20
C ALA A 101 6.63 -18.10 13.45
N ASN A 102 6.30 -17.34 14.49
CA ASN A 102 7.22 -16.34 15.03
C ASN A 102 8.41 -17.03 15.73
N PHE A 103 9.52 -16.30 15.88
CA PHE A 103 10.71 -16.72 16.61
C PHE A 103 10.51 -16.68 18.14
N THR A 104 9.41 -17.30 18.59
CA THR A 104 8.96 -17.32 19.98
C THR A 104 8.64 -18.73 20.45
N ASN A 105 8.58 -18.93 21.76
CA ASN A 105 8.11 -20.21 22.32
C ASN A 105 6.70 -20.58 21.81
N GLY A 106 5.84 -19.58 21.63
CA GLY A 106 4.51 -19.77 21.05
C GLY A 106 4.60 -20.38 19.66
N GLY A 107 5.38 -19.79 18.75
CA GLY A 107 5.53 -20.27 17.38
C GLY A 107 6.17 -21.66 17.30
N PHE A 108 7.16 -21.96 18.12
CA PHE A 108 7.92 -23.21 17.99
C PHE A 108 7.29 -24.41 18.70
N PHE A 109 6.52 -24.20 19.77
CA PHE A 109 6.04 -25.30 20.63
C PHE A 109 4.53 -25.35 20.85
N ARG A 110 3.81 -24.21 20.79
CA ARG A 110 2.43 -24.13 21.26
C ARG A 110 1.41 -23.94 20.14
N ASN A 111 1.69 -23.00 19.25
CA ASN A 111 0.76 -22.57 18.20
C ASN A 111 0.66 -23.63 17.09
N LYS A 112 -0.47 -23.60 16.37
CA LYS A 112 -0.63 -24.38 15.14
C LYS A 112 -0.05 -23.58 13.97
N GLU A 113 1.23 -23.80 13.72
CA GLU A 113 1.94 -23.14 12.64
C GLU A 113 2.03 -24.03 11.40
N PHE A 114 2.22 -23.40 10.24
CA PHE A 114 2.42 -24.06 8.97
C PHE A 114 3.50 -23.33 8.17
N GLY A 115 4.28 -24.07 7.39
CA GLY A 115 5.37 -23.49 6.64
C GLY A 115 6.02 -24.47 5.71
N ILE A 116 6.95 -23.95 4.93
CA ILE A 116 7.72 -24.71 3.95
C ILE A 116 9.20 -24.48 4.17
N LYS A 117 9.98 -25.50 3.86
CA LYS A 117 11.42 -25.44 3.75
C LYS A 117 11.80 -25.73 2.30
N SER A 118 12.63 -24.87 1.71
CA SER A 118 13.10 -25.03 0.34
C SER A 118 14.62 -25.11 0.30
N TYR A 119 15.12 -26.02 -0.53
CA TYR A 119 16.52 -26.08 -0.98
C TYR A 119 16.67 -25.64 -2.44
N SER A 120 15.62 -25.04 -3.02
CA SER A 120 15.66 -24.57 -4.41
C SER A 120 16.49 -23.30 -4.49
N LYS A 121 17.44 -23.23 -5.43
CA LYS A 121 18.28 -22.05 -5.64
C LYS A 121 17.43 -20.81 -5.90
N ASP A 122 16.47 -20.89 -6.81
CA ASP A 122 15.59 -19.77 -7.16
C ASP A 122 14.82 -19.24 -5.94
N THR A 123 14.24 -20.13 -5.13
CA THR A 123 13.53 -19.73 -3.90
C THR A 123 14.46 -19.10 -2.86
N ILE A 124 15.69 -19.61 -2.74
CA ILE A 124 16.69 -19.08 -1.82
C ILE A 124 17.16 -17.70 -2.30
N GLU A 125 17.34 -17.51 -3.60
CA GLU A 125 17.70 -16.24 -4.21
C GLU A 125 16.59 -15.19 -4.03
N GLU A 126 15.34 -15.54 -4.31
CA GLU A 126 14.17 -14.69 -4.03
C GLU A 126 14.08 -14.32 -2.54
N ALA A 127 14.24 -15.28 -1.64
CA ALA A 127 14.26 -15.04 -0.20
C ALA A 127 15.43 -14.15 0.24
N THR A 128 16.60 -14.30 -0.39
CA THR A 128 17.78 -13.48 -0.14
C THR A 128 17.52 -12.04 -0.60
N ASN A 129 16.94 -11.85 -1.77
CA ASN A 129 16.56 -10.54 -2.30
C ASN A 129 15.54 -9.86 -1.40
N TYR A 130 14.48 -10.57 -1.00
CA TYR A 130 13.48 -10.06 -0.06
C TYR A 130 14.10 -9.66 1.29
N PHE A 131 15.01 -10.48 1.83
CA PHE A 131 15.74 -10.10 3.04
C PHE A 131 16.53 -8.82 2.83
N HIS A 132 17.25 -8.69 1.72
CA HIS A 132 18.07 -7.51 1.43
C HIS A 132 17.22 -6.26 1.24
N GLU A 133 16.09 -6.34 0.54
CA GLU A 133 15.11 -5.24 0.41
C GLU A 133 14.70 -4.72 1.79
N LEU A 134 14.27 -5.62 2.68
CA LEU A 134 13.93 -5.25 4.05
C LEU A 134 15.13 -4.72 4.84
N TRP A 135 16.31 -5.32 4.67
CA TRP A 135 17.52 -4.94 5.38
C TRP A 135 17.99 -3.52 5.04
N GLN A 136 17.70 -3.01 3.85
CA GLN A 136 18.06 -1.64 3.44
C GLN A 136 17.07 -0.57 3.95
N ILE A 137 15.93 -0.95 4.52
CA ILE A 137 14.92 0.00 5.04
C ILE A 137 15.49 0.76 6.25
N ASP A 138 16.11 0.03 7.17
CA ASP A 138 16.79 0.62 8.30
C ASP A 138 18.29 0.68 8.01
N ASN A 139 18.85 1.88 7.90
CA ASN A 139 20.28 2.04 7.65
C ASN A 139 21.12 1.91 8.92
N GLU A 140 20.50 1.81 10.09
CA GLU A 140 21.17 1.75 11.39
C GLU A 140 21.00 0.36 12.02
N LEU A 141 22.06 -0.14 12.65
CA LEU A 141 21.97 -1.31 13.52
C LEU A 141 21.49 -0.86 14.92
N LEU A 142 20.78 -1.75 15.62
CA LEU A 142 20.52 -1.55 17.04
C LEU A 142 21.84 -1.52 17.82
N SER A 143 22.04 -0.47 18.61
CA SER A 143 23.16 -0.36 19.54
C SER A 143 22.74 -0.74 20.96
N GLU A 144 23.70 -1.16 21.77
CA GLU A 144 23.50 -1.39 23.20
C GLU A 144 23.04 -0.11 23.91
N GLU A 145 23.57 1.05 23.52
CA GLU A 145 23.15 2.38 24.02
C GLU A 145 21.65 2.61 23.78
N LYS A 146 21.17 2.46 22.54
CA LYS A 146 19.74 2.62 22.24
C LYS A 146 18.87 1.65 23.05
N LEU A 147 19.29 0.39 23.14
CA LEU A 147 18.51 -0.61 23.87
C LEU A 147 18.45 -0.32 25.38
N ASN A 148 19.61 -0.03 25.99
CA ASN A 148 19.73 0.09 27.45
C ASN A 148 19.35 1.49 27.96
N ASP A 149 19.81 2.53 27.30
CA ASP A 149 19.72 3.90 27.81
C ASP A 149 18.46 4.62 27.33
N GLU A 150 17.83 4.14 26.24
CA GLU A 150 16.56 4.69 25.75
C GLU A 150 15.39 3.72 26.00
N TRP A 151 15.42 2.51 25.43
CA TRP A 151 14.22 1.65 25.39
C TRP A 151 13.87 1.08 26.76
N LYS A 152 14.85 0.53 27.49
CA LYS A 152 14.62 0.00 28.85
C LYS A 152 14.18 1.09 29.82
N VAL A 153 14.73 2.31 29.69
CA VAL A 153 14.32 3.48 30.49
C VAL A 153 12.86 3.83 30.21
N LEU A 154 12.45 3.88 28.94
CA LEU A 154 11.05 4.08 28.55
C LEU A 154 10.17 2.96 29.13
N LEU A 155 10.49 1.69 28.88
CA LEU A 155 9.68 0.56 29.38
C LEU A 155 9.50 0.59 30.90
N THR A 156 10.54 0.93 31.66
CA THR A 156 10.50 1.04 33.13
C THR A 156 9.58 2.19 33.58
N LYS A 157 9.72 3.39 32.98
CA LYS A 157 8.88 4.55 33.31
C LYS A 157 7.37 4.26 33.17
N TYR A 158 7.01 3.43 32.19
CA TYR A 158 5.62 3.08 31.92
C TYR A 158 5.12 1.83 32.70
N GLN A 159 5.99 1.12 33.44
CA GLN A 159 5.57 0.08 34.38
C GLN A 159 5.08 0.65 35.72
N ASP A 160 5.65 1.79 36.16
CA ASP A 160 5.37 2.40 37.46
C ASP A 160 4.15 3.34 37.48
N THR A 161 3.54 3.58 36.32
CA THR A 161 2.44 4.53 36.19
C THR A 161 1.13 3.81 35.97
N ASN A 162 0.17 3.98 36.91
CA ASN A 162 -1.27 3.67 36.73
C ASN A 162 -1.94 4.57 35.65
N ILE A 163 -1.15 5.09 34.70
CA ILE A 163 -1.61 6.01 33.66
C ILE A 163 -2.28 5.19 32.57
N LEU A 164 -3.58 5.40 32.46
CA LEU A 164 -4.40 4.98 31.34
C LEU A 164 -3.88 5.62 30.03
N ILE A 165 -3.49 4.76 29.09
CA ILE A 165 -3.61 4.97 27.63
C ILE A 165 -2.61 5.98 27.02
N GLU A 166 -1.30 5.73 27.12
CA GLU A 166 -0.38 6.10 26.04
C GLU A 166 0.17 4.84 25.37
N SER A 167 -0.02 4.76 24.05
CA SER A 167 0.66 3.76 23.23
C SER A 167 2.14 4.10 23.20
N LEU A 168 3.00 3.15 23.56
CA LEU A 168 4.44 3.33 23.40
C LEU A 168 4.77 3.45 21.90
N PRO A 169 5.89 4.11 21.53
CA PRO A 169 6.24 4.31 20.14
C PRO A 169 6.68 2.99 19.45
N ASP A 170 6.52 2.95 18.13
CA ASP A 170 7.26 2.04 17.28
C ASP A 170 8.50 2.76 16.73
N LEU A 171 9.67 2.32 17.18
CA LEU A 171 10.97 2.92 16.87
C LEU A 171 11.61 2.30 15.62
N GLY A 172 10.89 1.43 14.92
CA GLY A 172 11.36 0.82 13.67
C GLY A 172 11.35 1.82 12.53
N LYS A 173 11.98 1.46 11.42
CA LYS A 173 11.86 2.21 10.17
C LYS A 173 10.70 1.67 9.36
N SER A 174 9.89 2.55 8.81
CA SER A 174 8.86 2.15 7.86
C SER A 174 9.50 1.82 6.54
N TYR A 175 9.06 0.73 5.90
CA TYR A 175 9.22 0.60 4.47
C TYR A 175 8.54 1.79 3.81
N GLN A 176 9.15 2.38 2.78
CA GLN A 176 8.33 3.07 1.80
C GLN A 176 7.62 1.97 1.02
N GLU A 177 6.49 1.47 1.56
CA GLU A 177 5.50 0.82 0.72
C GLU A 177 5.14 1.80 -0.42
N LYS A 178 4.46 1.32 -1.48
CA LYS A 178 3.60 2.22 -2.24
C LYS A 178 2.54 2.74 -1.26
N THR A 179 2.91 3.73 -0.45
CA THR A 179 2.00 4.43 0.43
C THR A 179 1.39 5.52 -0.41
N ILE A 180 0.07 5.57 -0.37
CA ILE A 180 -0.58 6.80 -0.81
C ILE A 180 -0.22 7.90 0.19
N ASP A 181 0.02 9.10 -0.29
CA ASP A 181 0.18 10.26 0.58
C ASP A 181 -1.14 10.53 1.31
N THR A 182 -1.16 10.26 2.62
CA THR A 182 -2.34 10.39 3.48
C THR A 182 -2.76 11.85 3.71
N ASN A 183 -1.93 12.83 3.33
CA ASN A 183 -2.31 14.23 3.32
C ASN A 183 -3.15 14.61 2.09
N LYS A 184 -3.14 13.76 1.05
CA LYS A 184 -3.91 13.94 -0.18
C LYS A 184 -5.21 13.17 -0.13
N ARG A 185 -6.17 13.63 -0.93
CA ARG A 185 -7.39 12.89 -1.22
C ARG A 185 -7.30 12.27 -2.60
N TYR A 186 -8.00 11.15 -2.74
CA TYR A 186 -8.03 10.36 -3.96
C TYR A 186 -9.47 10.27 -4.44
N PHE A 187 -9.71 10.61 -5.70
CA PHE A 187 -11.03 10.60 -6.29
C PHE A 187 -11.05 9.75 -7.56
N ILE A 188 -12.23 9.23 -7.91
CA ILE A 188 -12.51 8.73 -9.25
C ILE A 188 -13.59 9.62 -9.85
N LYS A 189 -13.29 10.28 -10.98
CA LYS A 189 -14.24 11.06 -11.79
C LYS A 189 -14.85 10.15 -12.85
N PHE A 190 -16.18 10.16 -12.95
CA PHE A 190 -16.91 9.38 -13.96
C PHE A 190 -17.12 10.19 -15.25
N PHE A 191 -16.87 9.57 -16.38
CA PHE A 191 -17.11 10.10 -17.72
C PHE A 191 -18.28 9.38 -18.39
N GLY A 192 -19.05 10.15 -19.16
CA GLY A 192 -20.30 9.71 -19.78
C GLY A 192 -21.55 9.88 -18.92
N LYS A 193 -22.70 9.65 -19.55
CA LYS A 193 -24.01 9.42 -18.94
C LYS A 193 -24.49 8.02 -19.32
N ASP A 194 -25.70 7.64 -18.88
CA ASP A 194 -26.28 6.34 -19.23
C ASP A 194 -26.32 6.06 -20.75
N GLU A 195 -26.53 7.10 -21.58
CA GLU A 195 -26.53 7.00 -23.04
C GLU A 195 -25.14 6.99 -23.67
N ASN A 196 -24.09 7.39 -22.93
CA ASN A 196 -22.71 7.41 -23.40
C ASN A 196 -21.89 6.22 -22.88
N ARG A 197 -22.55 5.20 -22.32
CA ARG A 197 -21.85 3.97 -21.90
C ARG A 197 -21.16 3.33 -23.10
N VAL A 198 -19.95 2.82 -22.87
CA VAL A 198 -19.14 2.20 -23.92
C VAL A 198 -18.93 0.70 -23.70
N ASN A 199 -18.52 0.02 -24.76
CA ASN A 199 -18.09 -1.37 -24.72
C ASN A 199 -16.62 -1.47 -24.28
N LEU A 200 -16.19 -2.69 -23.96
CA LEU A 200 -14.83 -2.97 -23.49
C LEU A 200 -13.75 -2.74 -24.56
N ASP A 201 -14.10 -2.77 -25.85
CA ASP A 201 -13.19 -2.50 -26.97
C ASP A 201 -12.99 -1.00 -27.25
N TYR A 202 -13.73 -0.11 -26.58
CA TYR A 202 -13.55 1.34 -26.70
C TYR A 202 -12.17 1.74 -26.18
N HIS A 203 -11.47 2.63 -26.89
CA HIS A 203 -10.06 2.93 -26.63
C HIS A 203 -9.89 4.18 -25.76
N SER A 204 -8.95 4.17 -24.82
CA SER A 204 -8.66 5.32 -23.94
C SER A 204 -8.33 6.60 -24.73
N ARG A 205 -7.50 6.49 -25.77
CA ARG A 205 -7.20 7.59 -26.71
C ARG A 205 -8.44 8.28 -27.29
N THR A 206 -9.49 7.53 -27.60
CA THR A 206 -10.75 8.10 -28.11
C THR A 206 -11.42 8.95 -27.02
N GLU A 207 -11.47 8.46 -25.77
CA GLU A 207 -12.00 9.24 -24.65
C GLU A 207 -11.18 10.51 -24.39
N ILE A 208 -9.85 10.43 -24.48
CA ILE A 208 -8.96 11.59 -24.28
C ILE A 208 -9.27 12.68 -25.30
N GLU A 209 -9.42 12.31 -26.57
CA GLU A 209 -9.79 13.21 -27.65
C GLU A 209 -11.18 13.83 -27.45
N GLU A 210 -12.20 13.02 -27.14
CA GLU A 210 -13.59 13.48 -27.04
C GLU A 210 -13.85 14.31 -25.77
N ALA A 211 -13.30 13.88 -24.62
CA ALA A 211 -13.57 14.50 -23.32
C ALA A 211 -12.57 15.60 -22.96
N HIS A 212 -11.41 15.67 -23.63
CA HIS A 212 -10.31 16.59 -23.30
C HIS A 212 -9.91 16.54 -21.82
N CYS A 213 -9.91 15.33 -21.26
CA CYS A 213 -9.68 15.08 -19.84
C CYS A 213 -8.20 15.23 -19.42
N HIS A 214 -7.29 15.44 -20.36
CA HIS A 214 -5.86 15.66 -20.13
C HIS A 214 -5.53 16.98 -19.43
N TYR A 215 -6.42 17.97 -19.45
CA TYR A 215 -6.18 19.26 -18.78
C TYR A 215 -7.30 19.69 -17.83
N ALA A 216 -8.52 19.18 -17.99
CA ALA A 216 -9.65 19.54 -17.14
C ALA A 216 -10.68 18.43 -17.02
N LEU A 217 -11.24 18.28 -15.83
CA LEU A 217 -12.40 17.44 -15.54
C LEU A 217 -13.65 18.31 -15.52
N SER A 218 -14.60 18.01 -16.41
CA SER A 218 -15.78 18.84 -16.62
C SER A 218 -16.96 18.37 -15.77
N PHE A 219 -17.70 19.34 -15.23
CA PHE A 219 -18.88 19.15 -14.39
C PHE A 219 -20.04 19.99 -14.91
N SER A 220 -21.24 19.43 -14.85
CA SER A 220 -22.47 20.11 -15.26
C SER A 220 -22.72 21.29 -14.33
N ARG A 221 -23.21 22.40 -14.88
CA ARG A 221 -23.71 23.51 -14.06
C ARG A 221 -25.06 23.11 -13.46
N LYS A 222 -25.07 22.73 -12.18
CA LYS A 222 -26.34 22.48 -11.47
C LYS A 222 -27.10 23.79 -11.32
N SER A 223 -28.44 23.71 -11.22
CA SER A 223 -29.34 24.87 -11.07
C SER A 223 -29.04 25.78 -9.86
N ASN A 224 -28.19 25.32 -8.93
CA ASN A 224 -27.73 26.05 -7.75
C ASN A 224 -26.23 26.42 -7.78
N ASP A 225 -25.59 26.41 -8.95
CA ASP A 225 -24.16 26.69 -9.18
C ASP A 225 -23.23 25.93 -8.21
N LYS A 226 -23.59 24.69 -7.86
CA LYS A 226 -22.76 23.86 -6.97
C LYS A 226 -21.45 23.46 -7.65
N ARG A 227 -20.40 24.21 -7.34
CA ARG A 227 -19.01 23.95 -7.76
C ARG A 227 -18.38 22.84 -6.91
N PRO A 228 -17.50 22.00 -7.49
CA PRO A 228 -16.85 20.90 -6.78
C PRO A 228 -15.73 21.39 -5.84
N ARG A 229 -16.10 22.02 -4.72
CA ARG A 229 -15.18 22.60 -3.70
C ARG A 229 -14.40 21.59 -2.85
N LYS A 230 -14.58 20.30 -3.08
CA LYS A 230 -13.99 19.23 -2.25
C LYS A 230 -12.53 18.91 -2.62
N TYR A 231 -12.13 19.25 -3.84
CA TYR A 231 -10.77 19.09 -4.34
C TYR A 231 -9.84 20.15 -3.75
N ARG A 232 -8.64 19.73 -3.41
CA ARG A 232 -7.52 20.56 -2.95
C ARG A 232 -6.38 20.48 -3.96
N ASP A 233 -5.50 21.47 -3.94
CA ASP A 233 -4.26 21.42 -4.72
C ASP A 233 -3.46 20.18 -4.32
N GLY A 234 -3.07 19.38 -5.32
CA GLY A 234 -2.28 18.18 -5.12
C GLY A 234 -3.09 16.90 -4.90
N ASP A 235 -4.42 16.97 -4.78
CA ASP A 235 -5.29 15.78 -4.72
C ASP A 235 -5.13 14.95 -6.02
N VAL A 236 -5.24 13.63 -5.89
CA VAL A 236 -5.13 12.71 -7.03
C VAL A 236 -6.51 12.37 -7.54
N VAL A 237 -6.68 12.43 -8.86
CA VAL A 237 -7.96 12.08 -9.51
C VAL A 237 -7.73 11.06 -10.60
N TYR A 238 -8.38 9.92 -10.44
CA TYR A 238 -8.53 8.89 -11.45
C TYR A 238 -9.72 9.21 -12.35
N MET A 239 -9.62 8.84 -13.61
CA MET A 239 -10.61 9.09 -14.65
C MET A 239 -11.19 7.76 -15.08
N ALA A 240 -12.52 7.62 -14.99
CA ALA A 240 -13.19 6.36 -15.25
C ALA A 240 -14.34 6.52 -16.24
N MET A 241 -14.34 5.67 -17.27
CA MET A 241 -15.38 5.65 -18.28
C MET A 241 -16.51 4.69 -17.90
N MET A 242 -17.76 5.13 -18.07
CA MET A 242 -18.94 4.30 -17.81
C MET A 242 -19.07 3.20 -18.88
N LEU A 243 -19.21 1.95 -18.45
CA LEU A 243 -19.37 0.79 -19.32
C LEU A 243 -20.83 0.33 -19.41
N HIS A 244 -21.16 -0.40 -20.47
CA HIS A 244 -22.36 -1.23 -20.47
C HIS A 244 -22.29 -2.28 -19.33
N GLY A 245 -23.44 -2.60 -18.72
CA GLY A 245 -23.49 -3.52 -17.58
C GLY A 245 -23.28 -2.87 -16.20
N ASN A 246 -23.37 -1.53 -16.10
CA ASN A 246 -23.26 -0.75 -14.86
C ASN A 246 -21.86 -0.74 -14.20
N ASP A 247 -20.81 -1.06 -14.93
CA ASP A 247 -19.42 -0.97 -14.45
C ASP A 247 -18.69 0.28 -14.99
N TYR A 248 -17.44 0.47 -14.58
CA TYR A 248 -16.57 1.57 -14.98
C TYR A 248 -15.15 1.07 -15.21
N ALA A 249 -14.47 1.60 -16.23
CA ALA A 249 -13.06 1.35 -16.52
C ALA A 249 -12.22 2.59 -16.16
N ILE A 250 -11.25 2.43 -15.26
CA ILE A 250 -10.35 3.51 -14.82
C ILE A 250 -9.19 3.61 -15.81
N PHE A 251 -9.19 4.61 -16.69
CA PHE A 251 -8.26 4.71 -17.81
C PHE A 251 -7.22 5.83 -17.65
N GLY A 252 -7.44 6.77 -16.73
CA GLY A 252 -6.56 7.92 -16.52
C GLY A 252 -6.31 8.26 -15.05
N LYS A 253 -5.24 9.03 -14.82
CA LYS A 253 -4.80 9.54 -13.51
C LYS A 253 -4.23 10.94 -13.71
N GLY A 254 -4.47 11.85 -12.77
CA GLY A 254 -3.92 13.20 -12.78
C GLY A 254 -3.90 13.85 -11.40
N ILE A 255 -3.22 14.99 -11.30
CA ILE A 255 -3.16 15.80 -10.08
C ILE A 255 -4.09 17.00 -10.27
N ALA A 256 -5.03 17.18 -9.35
CA ALA A 256 -6.01 18.26 -9.38
C ALA A 256 -5.48 19.55 -8.76
N TYR A 257 -5.91 20.67 -9.35
CA TYR A 257 -5.94 21.96 -8.67
C TYR A 257 -7.26 22.14 -7.91
N ALA A 258 -7.22 22.92 -6.83
CA ALA A 258 -8.40 23.43 -6.18
C ALA A 258 -9.17 24.35 -7.14
N HIS A 259 -10.51 24.25 -7.11
CA HIS A 259 -11.39 25.03 -7.98
C HIS A 259 -11.28 26.54 -7.69
N ASN A 260 -10.95 27.33 -8.72
CA ASN A 260 -10.91 28.79 -8.71
C ASN A 260 -12.07 29.35 -9.57
N ASP A 261 -12.80 30.33 -9.02
CA ASP A 261 -14.04 30.79 -9.61
C ASP A 261 -13.91 31.59 -10.90
N GLU A 262 -12.76 32.22 -11.10
CA GLU A 262 -12.44 33.04 -12.27
C GLU A 262 -11.76 32.21 -13.36
N ARG A 263 -10.93 31.24 -12.96
CA ARG A 263 -10.14 30.38 -13.85
C ARG A 263 -10.90 29.15 -14.35
N ASP A 264 -11.70 28.52 -13.49
CA ASP A 264 -12.22 27.17 -13.71
C ASP A 264 -13.68 27.13 -14.18
N VAL A 265 -14.01 28.11 -15.01
CA VAL A 265 -15.25 28.15 -15.79
C VAL A 265 -14.85 28.21 -17.26
N ALA A 266 -15.47 27.36 -18.09
CA ALA A 266 -15.20 27.32 -19.51
C ALA A 266 -15.38 28.71 -20.12
N SER A 267 -14.32 29.22 -20.73
CA SER A 267 -14.32 30.49 -21.45
C SER A 267 -15.05 30.36 -22.79
N GLU A 268 -15.35 31.49 -23.44
CA GLU A 268 -15.87 31.48 -24.80
C GLU A 268 -14.94 30.75 -25.78
N GLU A 269 -13.61 30.83 -25.57
CA GLU A 269 -12.64 30.10 -26.38
C GLU A 269 -12.72 28.58 -26.12
N ASP A 270 -12.86 28.17 -24.84
CA ASP A 270 -13.03 26.75 -24.52
C ASP A 270 -14.29 26.17 -25.18
N VAL A 271 -15.39 26.93 -25.23
CA VAL A 271 -16.64 26.52 -25.89
C VAL A 271 -16.48 26.52 -27.42
N ARG A 272 -15.73 27.45 -28.01
CA ARG A 272 -15.44 27.44 -29.45
C ARG A 272 -14.66 26.20 -29.88
N GLN A 273 -13.68 25.79 -29.09
CA GLN A 273 -12.87 24.59 -29.35
C GLN A 273 -13.64 23.31 -29.01
N ILE A 274 -14.46 23.35 -27.96
CA ILE A 274 -15.15 22.19 -27.40
C ILE A 274 -16.61 22.57 -27.09
N SER A 275 -17.46 22.50 -28.11
CA SER A 275 -18.85 23.00 -28.06
C SER A 275 -19.67 22.49 -26.89
N TRP A 276 -19.54 21.20 -26.53
CA TRP A 276 -20.30 20.60 -25.43
C TRP A 276 -19.97 21.20 -24.04
N ARG A 277 -18.90 22.00 -23.90
CA ARG A 277 -18.58 22.68 -22.64
C ARG A 277 -19.59 23.74 -22.23
N GLU A 278 -20.48 24.15 -23.13
CA GLU A 278 -21.63 24.99 -22.76
C GLU A 278 -22.49 24.33 -21.67
N ASP A 279 -22.67 23.00 -21.74
CA ASP A 279 -23.47 22.22 -20.80
C ASP A 279 -22.66 21.74 -19.57
N TRP A 280 -21.34 21.58 -19.72
CA TRP A 280 -20.40 21.20 -18.64
C TRP A 280 -19.31 22.27 -18.42
N PRO A 281 -19.68 23.51 -18.06
CA PRO A 281 -18.73 24.61 -18.03
C PRO A 281 -17.86 24.65 -16.77
N ILE A 282 -18.18 23.87 -15.72
CA ILE A 282 -17.44 23.92 -14.45
C ILE A 282 -16.28 22.95 -14.51
N LEU A 283 -15.05 23.45 -14.31
CA LEU A 283 -13.83 22.68 -14.50
C LEU A 283 -13.15 22.37 -13.17
N ILE A 284 -12.47 21.24 -13.11
CA ILE A 284 -11.34 21.00 -12.20
C ILE A 284 -10.12 20.78 -13.08
N ARG A 285 -9.19 21.74 -13.07
CA ARG A 285 -7.96 21.62 -13.85
C ARG A 285 -7.10 20.49 -13.29
N VAL A 286 -6.46 19.76 -14.18
CA VAL A 286 -5.53 18.68 -13.83
C VAL A 286 -4.20 18.86 -14.55
N HIS A 287 -3.14 18.35 -13.94
CA HIS A 287 -1.81 18.30 -14.51
C HIS A 287 -1.14 16.94 -14.20
N SER A 288 0.08 16.75 -14.71
CA SER A 288 0.86 15.51 -14.50
C SER A 288 0.06 14.25 -14.84
N VAL A 289 -0.69 14.31 -15.95
CA VAL A 289 -1.63 13.26 -16.33
C VAL A 289 -0.93 12.03 -16.89
N GLN A 290 -1.56 10.89 -16.66
CA GLN A 290 -1.18 9.60 -17.19
C GLN A 290 -2.42 8.85 -17.65
N PHE A 291 -2.31 8.15 -18.78
CA PHE A 291 -3.39 7.36 -19.34
C PHE A 291 -2.86 6.02 -19.81
N ILE A 292 -3.64 4.96 -19.58
CA ILE A 292 -3.35 3.61 -20.06
C ILE A 292 -3.55 3.60 -21.57
N ASP A 293 -2.58 3.13 -22.33
CA ASP A 293 -2.64 3.09 -23.79
C ASP A 293 -3.27 1.79 -24.31
N SER A 294 -4.54 1.55 -23.95
CA SER A 294 -5.28 0.38 -24.41
C SER A 294 -6.79 0.61 -24.44
N THR A 295 -7.52 -0.46 -24.74
CA THR A 295 -8.98 -0.53 -24.63
C THR A 295 -9.45 -0.51 -23.18
N MET A 296 -10.72 -0.17 -22.97
CA MET A 296 -11.36 -0.20 -21.66
C MET A 296 -11.31 -1.60 -21.03
N PHE A 297 -11.18 -2.67 -21.81
CA PHE A 297 -10.99 -4.05 -21.35
C PHE A 297 -9.81 -4.18 -20.38
N ASP A 298 -8.66 -3.62 -20.73
CA ASP A 298 -7.39 -3.76 -19.99
C ASP A 298 -7.26 -2.78 -18.80
N CYS A 299 -8.20 -1.85 -18.67
CA CYS A 299 -8.20 -0.88 -17.58
C CYS A 299 -8.75 -1.49 -16.27
N PRO A 300 -8.27 -1.06 -15.08
CA PRO A 300 -8.87 -1.44 -13.80
C PRO A 300 -10.39 -1.20 -13.75
N LYS A 301 -11.12 -2.15 -13.17
CA LYS A 301 -12.60 -2.10 -13.11
C LYS A 301 -13.10 -1.70 -11.72
N MET A 302 -14.09 -0.82 -11.70
CA MET A 302 -14.76 -0.41 -10.45
C MET A 302 -15.47 -1.59 -9.78
N GLY A 303 -16.07 -2.49 -10.55
CA GLY A 303 -16.70 -3.70 -10.04
C GLY A 303 -15.72 -4.60 -9.30
N GLN A 304 -14.48 -4.71 -9.80
CA GLN A 304 -13.43 -5.48 -9.12
C GLN A 304 -13.00 -4.81 -7.81
N LEU A 305 -12.78 -3.49 -7.82
CA LEU A 305 -12.50 -2.71 -6.59
C LEU A 305 -13.55 -2.97 -5.50
N ILE A 306 -14.84 -2.86 -5.87
CA ILE A 306 -15.95 -3.06 -4.93
C ILE A 306 -16.05 -4.52 -4.48
N SER A 307 -15.77 -5.48 -5.37
CA SER A 307 -15.75 -6.90 -5.03
C SER A 307 -14.64 -7.24 -4.03
N ASP A 308 -13.46 -6.66 -4.22
CA ASP A 308 -12.27 -6.98 -3.42
C ASP A 308 -12.31 -6.29 -2.05
N LEU A 309 -12.76 -5.03 -1.99
CA LEU A 309 -12.69 -4.21 -0.77
C LEU A 309 -14.04 -3.99 -0.08
N GLY A 310 -15.17 -4.16 -0.77
CA GLY A 310 -16.49 -3.91 -0.20
C GLY A 310 -16.61 -2.50 0.38
N TYR A 311 -17.00 -2.38 1.65
CA TYR A 311 -17.17 -1.09 2.33
C TYR A 311 -15.85 -0.30 2.44
N GLU A 312 -14.69 -0.96 2.29
CA GLU A 312 -13.38 -0.31 2.35
C GLU A 312 -13.04 0.38 1.03
N SER A 313 -13.86 0.28 -0.02
CA SER A 313 -13.56 0.93 -1.32
C SER A 313 -13.55 2.46 -1.26
N PHE A 314 -14.49 3.07 -0.52
CA PHE A 314 -14.73 4.51 -0.52
C PHE A 314 -14.66 5.11 0.88
N ASP A 315 -14.20 6.36 0.96
CA ASP A 315 -14.05 7.09 2.23
C ASP A 315 -15.35 7.10 3.05
N LYS A 316 -16.48 7.40 2.38
CA LYS A 316 -17.79 7.43 3.02
C LYS A 316 -18.28 6.07 3.51
N THR A 317 -18.01 5.00 2.77
CA THR A 317 -18.45 3.65 3.15
C THR A 317 -17.62 3.12 4.31
N LEU A 318 -16.31 3.40 4.31
CA LEU A 318 -15.42 3.08 5.43
C LEU A 318 -15.82 3.85 6.69
N SER A 319 -16.08 5.15 6.56
CA SER A 319 -16.53 6.00 7.68
C SER A 319 -17.84 5.50 8.31
N ARG A 320 -18.84 5.14 7.49
CA ARG A 320 -20.10 4.56 7.97
C ARG A 320 -19.91 3.24 8.70
N TYR A 321 -19.01 2.38 8.21
CA TYR A 321 -18.70 1.11 8.86
C TYR A 321 -18.06 1.32 10.24
N SER A 322 -17.11 2.26 10.32
CA SER A 322 -16.46 2.68 11.57
C SER A 322 -17.45 3.28 12.57
N GLN A 323 -18.54 3.88 12.08
CA GLN A 323 -19.65 4.39 12.90
C GLN A 323 -20.68 3.31 13.30
N GLY A 324 -20.45 2.05 12.95
CA GLY A 324 -21.26 0.91 13.39
C GLY A 324 -22.25 0.38 12.36
N GLU A 325 -22.34 0.97 11.17
CA GLU A 325 -23.17 0.41 10.10
C GLU A 325 -22.54 -0.87 9.53
N ARG A 326 -23.36 -1.86 9.15
CA ARG A 326 -22.88 -3.17 8.67
C ARG A 326 -23.36 -3.54 7.27
N ASN A 327 -24.60 -3.22 6.93
CA ASN A 327 -25.20 -3.56 5.63
C ASN A 327 -24.95 -2.47 4.58
N ILE A 328 -23.67 -2.15 4.34
CA ILE A 328 -23.27 -1.09 3.42
C ILE A 328 -23.10 -1.68 2.02
N ASN A 329 -23.86 -1.19 1.05
CA ASN A 329 -23.64 -1.46 -0.36
C ASN A 329 -22.82 -0.32 -1.00
N PRO A 330 -21.55 -0.54 -1.40
CA PRO A 330 -20.69 0.51 -1.96
C PRO A 330 -21.19 1.10 -3.28
N TRP A 331 -21.95 0.35 -4.08
CA TRP A 331 -22.55 0.84 -5.33
C TRP A 331 -23.46 2.04 -5.12
N ASN A 332 -24.07 2.16 -3.94
CA ASN A 332 -24.91 3.32 -3.59
C ASN A 332 -24.10 4.63 -3.56
N SER A 333 -22.78 4.57 -3.33
CA SER A 333 -21.90 5.75 -3.33
C SER A 333 -21.70 6.34 -4.72
N LEU A 334 -21.95 5.57 -5.79
CA LEU A 334 -21.78 5.99 -7.18
C LEU A 334 -23.05 6.66 -7.74
N ARG A 335 -24.21 6.39 -7.13
CA ARG A 335 -25.51 6.79 -7.69
C ARG A 335 -25.64 8.32 -7.76
N GLN A 336 -25.90 8.82 -8.97
CA GLN A 336 -26.10 10.25 -9.27
C GLN A 336 -24.92 11.15 -8.83
N GLN A 337 -23.73 10.59 -8.72
CA GLN A 337 -22.51 11.35 -8.46
C GLN A 337 -21.73 11.53 -9.76
N ALA A 338 -21.03 12.66 -9.87
CA ALA A 338 -20.07 12.86 -10.97
C ALA A 338 -18.72 12.19 -10.67
N ASP A 339 -18.48 11.86 -9.41
CA ASP A 339 -17.22 11.41 -8.84
C ASP A 339 -17.42 10.77 -7.45
N VAL A 340 -16.43 10.00 -6.99
CA VAL A 340 -16.42 9.39 -5.65
C VAL A 340 -15.04 9.54 -5.01
N GLN A 341 -14.98 9.71 -3.69
CA GLN A 341 -13.72 9.74 -2.95
C GLN A 341 -13.37 8.31 -2.49
N LEU A 342 -12.16 7.87 -2.82
CA LEU A 342 -11.60 6.60 -2.38
C LEU A 342 -11.21 6.67 -0.90
N SER A 343 -11.27 5.54 -0.21
CA SER A 343 -10.58 5.38 1.08
C SER A 343 -9.07 5.22 0.84
N GLU A 344 -8.30 5.06 1.91
CA GLU A 344 -6.89 4.67 1.80
C GLU A 344 -6.70 3.32 1.09
N PHE A 345 -7.45 2.29 1.48
CA PHE A 345 -7.39 0.98 0.83
C PHE A 345 -7.83 1.02 -0.63
N GLY A 346 -8.87 1.80 -0.94
CA GLY A 346 -9.36 1.95 -2.30
C GLY A 346 -8.35 2.67 -3.19
N ALA A 347 -7.67 3.70 -2.66
CA ALA A 347 -6.64 4.41 -3.40
C ALA A 347 -5.39 3.56 -3.64
N LEU A 348 -4.95 2.76 -2.66
CA LEU A 348 -3.87 1.78 -2.82
C LEU A 348 -4.19 0.75 -3.92
N TRP A 349 -5.39 0.14 -3.85
CA TRP A 349 -5.82 -0.86 -4.83
C TRP A 349 -5.88 -0.28 -6.24
N VAL A 350 -6.46 0.92 -6.41
CA VAL A 350 -6.57 1.56 -7.72
C VAL A 350 -5.19 1.96 -8.25
N ASP A 351 -4.31 2.49 -7.42
CA ASP A 351 -2.95 2.86 -7.81
C ASP A 351 -2.16 1.63 -8.26
N GLU A 352 -2.18 0.55 -7.49
CA GLU A 352 -1.50 -0.70 -7.85
C GLU A 352 -2.01 -1.26 -9.18
N CYS A 353 -3.33 -1.38 -9.34
CA CYS A 353 -3.93 -1.90 -10.57
C CYS A 353 -3.64 -0.99 -11.78
N PHE A 354 -3.71 0.34 -11.59
CA PHE A 354 -3.44 1.31 -12.64
C PHE A 354 -1.97 1.27 -13.10
N GLU A 355 -1.02 1.26 -12.16
CA GLU A 355 0.41 1.16 -12.48
C GLU A 355 0.74 -0.19 -13.14
N ASN A 356 0.10 -1.29 -12.73
CA ASN A 356 0.25 -2.58 -13.40
C ASN A 356 -0.26 -2.54 -14.85
N ALA A 357 -1.39 -1.89 -15.10
CA ALA A 357 -1.92 -1.72 -16.45
C ALA A 357 -1.00 -0.84 -17.33
N ILE A 358 -0.44 0.26 -16.77
CA ILE A 358 0.57 1.09 -17.45
C ILE A 358 1.82 0.28 -17.79
N ASN A 359 2.33 -0.53 -16.85
CA ASN A 359 3.51 -1.35 -17.07
C ASN A 359 3.29 -2.44 -18.13
N THR A 360 2.06 -2.95 -18.24
CA THR A 360 1.71 -4.03 -19.17
C THR A 360 1.39 -3.52 -20.57
N HIS A 361 0.60 -2.46 -20.67
CA HIS A 361 0.04 -1.98 -21.95
C HIS A 361 0.68 -0.67 -22.44
N GLY A 362 1.48 -0.02 -21.60
CA GLY A 362 2.10 1.27 -21.90
C GLY A 362 1.23 2.47 -21.51
N LYS A 363 1.86 3.64 -21.59
CA LYS A 363 1.26 4.95 -21.32
C LYS A 363 1.05 5.70 -22.63
N VAL A 364 -0.08 6.39 -22.77
CA VAL A 364 -0.32 7.30 -23.90
C VAL A 364 0.76 8.38 -23.94
N SER A 365 1.40 8.55 -25.10
CA SER A 365 2.52 9.49 -25.30
C SER A 365 2.10 10.94 -25.11
N GLU A 366 3.00 11.78 -24.59
CA GLU A 366 2.79 13.23 -24.51
C GLU A 366 2.61 13.87 -25.90
N GLU A 367 3.28 13.33 -26.92
CA GLU A 367 3.15 13.78 -28.32
C GLU A 367 1.72 13.65 -28.85
N PHE A 368 0.99 12.61 -28.45
CA PHE A 368 -0.44 12.44 -28.76
C PHE A 368 -1.28 13.48 -28.01
N ILE A 369 -1.05 13.62 -26.70
CA ILE A 369 -1.82 14.56 -25.85
C ILE A 369 -1.64 16.01 -26.30
N ASN A 370 -0.43 16.40 -26.68
CA ASN A 370 -0.07 17.75 -27.06
C ASN A 370 -0.66 18.20 -28.41
N GLN A 371 -1.29 17.29 -29.17
CA GLN A 371 -1.99 17.64 -30.41
C GLN A 371 -3.36 18.29 -30.15
N PHE A 372 -3.95 18.05 -28.97
CA PHE A 372 -5.27 18.57 -28.63
C PHE A 372 -5.20 19.97 -27.99
N TYR A 373 -6.34 20.66 -27.96
CA TYR A 373 -6.48 21.91 -27.21
C TYR A 373 -6.15 21.69 -25.72
N GLN A 374 -5.32 22.57 -25.16
CA GLN A 374 -4.79 22.46 -23.79
C GLN A 374 -5.54 23.33 -22.78
N GLY A 375 -6.63 23.97 -23.21
CA GLY A 375 -7.39 24.90 -22.39
C GLY A 375 -6.79 26.28 -22.27
N SER A 376 -7.58 27.21 -21.74
CA SER A 376 -7.06 28.53 -21.38
C SER A 376 -5.96 28.43 -20.31
N PRO A 377 -4.91 29.26 -20.37
CA PRO A 377 -3.82 29.26 -19.40
C PRO A 377 -4.30 29.47 -17.96
N ILE A 378 -3.57 28.88 -17.02
CA ILE A 378 -3.72 29.16 -15.59
C ILE A 378 -3.05 30.54 -15.37
N ILE A 379 -3.86 31.56 -15.11
CA ILE A 379 -3.38 32.92 -14.75
C ILE A 379 -2.82 32.91 -13.33
#